data_AF-A0A3D4XY91-F1
#
_entry.id   AF-A0A3D4XY91-F1
#
_cell.length_a   1.000
_cell.length_b   1.000
_cell.length_c   1.000
_cell.angle_alpha   90.00
_cell.angle_beta   90.00
_cell.angle_gamma   90.00
#
_symmetry.space_group_name_H-M   'P 1'
#
loop_
_entity.id
_entity.type
_entity.pdbx_description
1 polymer ?
#
loop_
_entity_poly.entity_id
_entity_poly.type
_entity_poly.pdbx_seq_one_letter_code
_entity_poly.pdbx_strand_id
1 'polypeptide(L)'
;MKFIFSILFILISIAVFIFGVNPFYKQVSILRDDIVVYNTALSNSTNLQKTEDSLIKTYNGIKQSDKDRLDKFLPDSVDNIQFILEIERIANLHHMPIKDIKFEPIRKSSTLDASTNTIVSAVSTDTRPFGVFEIQFTTEGDYDSFILFLKDLESNLRLVDVKAISFVVPINSGKIAKGEDPNIYKYSLKVETYWLK
;
A
#
# COMPACT_ATOMS: atom_id res chain seq x y z
N MET A 1 86.65 4.51 -30.34
CA MET A 1 86.03 5.81 -30.71
C MET A 1 84.66 5.71 -31.40
N LYS A 2 84.30 4.62 -32.11
CA LYS A 2 82.99 4.51 -32.81
C LYS A 2 81.77 4.18 -31.94
N PHE A 3 81.95 3.57 -30.76
CA PHE A 3 80.83 3.16 -29.89
C PHE A 3 80.37 4.24 -28.89
N ILE A 4 81.23 5.21 -28.53
CA ILE A 4 80.87 6.33 -27.64
C ILE A 4 79.77 7.21 -28.26
N PHE A 5 79.85 7.46 -29.57
CA PHE A 5 78.89 8.34 -30.24
C PHE A 5 77.49 7.71 -30.32
N SER A 6 77.42 6.38 -30.52
CA SER A 6 76.15 5.63 -30.51
C SER A 6 75.53 5.58 -29.11
N ILE A 7 76.35 5.39 -28.06
CA ILE A 7 75.92 5.43 -26.65
C ILE A 7 75.49 6.85 -26.22
N LEU A 8 76.12 7.89 -26.73
CA LEU A 8 75.72 9.27 -26.44
C LEU A 8 74.36 9.59 -27.06
N PHE A 9 74.11 9.14 -28.29
CA PHE A 9 72.83 9.32 -28.97
C PHE A 9 71.68 8.59 -28.27
N ILE A 10 71.92 7.38 -27.77
CA ILE A 10 70.88 6.62 -27.06
C ILE A 10 70.54 7.25 -25.70
N LEU A 11 71.55 7.79 -25.00
CA LEU A 11 71.37 8.55 -23.77
C LEU A 11 70.56 9.84 -24.00
N ILE A 12 70.83 10.55 -25.09
CA ILE A 12 70.09 11.76 -25.47
C ILE A 12 68.63 11.43 -25.83
N SER A 13 68.40 10.32 -26.54
CA SER A 13 67.05 9.87 -26.88
C SER A 13 66.24 9.50 -25.64
N ILE A 14 66.87 8.82 -24.66
CA ILE A 14 66.26 8.49 -23.38
C ILE A 14 65.95 9.76 -22.58
N ALA A 15 66.87 10.72 -22.54
CA ALA A 15 66.67 11.99 -21.86
C ALA A 15 65.49 12.78 -22.46
N VAL A 16 65.41 12.90 -23.79
CA VAL A 16 64.31 13.59 -24.48
C VAL A 16 62.96 12.87 -24.28
N PHE A 17 62.96 11.54 -24.25
CA PHE A 17 61.75 10.76 -24.00
C PHE A 17 61.20 10.98 -22.59
N ILE A 18 62.07 11.01 -21.58
CA ILE A 18 61.66 11.18 -20.18
C ILE A 18 61.29 12.64 -19.88
N PHE A 19 62.06 13.61 -20.39
CA PHE A 19 61.81 15.05 -20.12
C PHE A 19 60.76 15.69 -21.02
N GLY A 20 60.55 15.18 -22.24
CA GLY A 20 59.59 15.75 -23.18
C GLY A 20 58.33 14.90 -23.30
N VAL A 21 58.46 13.65 -23.74
CA VAL A 21 57.30 12.84 -24.15
C VAL A 21 56.42 12.43 -22.96
N ASN A 22 57.03 11.97 -21.85
CA ASN A 22 56.29 11.53 -20.66
C ASN A 22 55.44 12.63 -19.98
N PRO A 23 55.95 13.85 -19.70
CA PRO A 23 55.13 14.90 -19.08
C PRO A 23 54.02 15.41 -20.01
N PHE A 24 54.25 15.48 -21.32
CA PHE A 24 53.20 15.84 -22.28
C PHE A 24 52.09 14.79 -22.33
N TYR A 25 52.45 13.50 -22.31
CA TYR A 25 51.47 12.41 -22.29
C TYR A 25 50.64 12.39 -20.99
N LYS A 26 51.28 12.65 -19.84
CA LYS A 26 50.59 12.77 -18.54
C LYS A 26 49.60 13.94 -18.49
N GLN A 27 49.95 15.11 -19.04
CA GLN A 27 49.03 16.25 -19.08
C GLN A 27 47.78 15.97 -19.92
N VAL A 28 47.95 15.30 -21.07
CA VAL A 28 46.81 14.88 -21.92
C VAL A 28 45.97 13.79 -21.23
N SER A 29 46.59 12.90 -20.46
CA SER A 29 45.87 11.88 -19.67
C SER A 29 45.00 12.51 -18.58
N ILE A 30 45.55 13.47 -17.82
CA ILE A 30 44.80 14.16 -16.75
C ILE A 30 43.60 14.91 -17.33
N LEU A 31 43.80 15.62 -18.45
CA LEU A 31 42.71 16.34 -19.10
C LEU A 31 41.63 15.40 -19.67
N ARG A 32 42.00 14.17 -20.07
CA ARG A 32 41.02 13.13 -20.44
C ARG A 32 40.25 12.61 -19.24
N ASP A 33 40.89 12.43 -18.09
CA ASP A 33 40.23 11.99 -16.87
C ASP A 33 39.19 13.01 -16.40
N ASP A 34 39.51 14.31 -16.47
CA ASP A 34 38.55 15.39 -16.20
C ASP A 34 37.34 15.33 -17.14
N ILE A 35 37.56 15.10 -18.45
CA ILE A 35 36.47 14.93 -19.43
C ILE A 35 35.58 13.72 -19.09
N VAL A 36 36.14 12.62 -18.59
CA VAL A 36 35.38 11.44 -18.17
C VAL A 36 34.54 11.75 -16.93
N VAL A 37 35.09 12.49 -15.96
CA VAL A 37 34.36 12.94 -14.76
C VAL A 37 33.20 13.87 -15.13
N TYR A 38 33.43 14.87 -15.99
CA TYR A 38 32.39 15.77 -16.46
C TYR A 38 31.30 15.04 -17.26
N ASN A 39 31.67 14.10 -18.15
CA ASN A 39 30.69 13.28 -18.87
C ASN A 39 29.91 12.36 -17.93
N THR A 40 30.52 11.85 -16.87
CA THR A 40 29.85 11.01 -15.87
C THR A 40 28.83 11.83 -15.07
N ALA A 41 29.21 13.04 -14.63
CA ALA A 41 28.30 13.96 -13.95
C ALA A 41 27.12 14.35 -14.86
N LEU A 42 27.38 14.67 -16.13
CA LEU A 42 26.35 14.98 -17.11
C LEU A 42 25.42 13.79 -17.37
N SER A 43 25.98 12.59 -17.53
CA SER A 43 25.21 11.34 -17.69
C SER A 43 24.30 11.09 -16.49
N ASN A 44 24.82 11.24 -15.26
CA ASN A 44 24.04 11.08 -14.03
C ASN A 44 22.89 12.10 -13.96
N SER A 45 23.11 13.37 -14.31
CA SER A 45 22.05 14.38 -14.38
C SER A 45 20.99 14.03 -15.43
N THR A 46 21.39 13.55 -16.62
CA THR A 46 20.41 13.13 -17.65
C THR A 46 19.61 11.90 -17.24
N ASN A 47 20.21 10.97 -16.50
CA ASN A 47 19.50 9.80 -15.96
C ASN A 47 18.53 10.19 -14.84
N LEU A 48 18.90 11.15 -14.00
CA LEU A 48 18.00 11.70 -12.98
C LEU A 48 16.79 12.37 -13.65
N GLN A 49 17.02 13.20 -14.67
CA GLN A 49 15.95 13.89 -15.40
C GLN A 49 15.01 12.90 -16.12
N LYS A 50 15.54 11.84 -16.74
CA LYS A 50 14.72 10.76 -17.33
C LYS A 50 13.87 10.04 -16.29
N THR A 51 14.43 9.83 -15.09
CA THR A 51 13.73 9.17 -13.99
C THR A 51 12.60 10.07 -13.48
N GLU A 52 12.87 11.36 -13.30
CA GLU A 52 11.87 12.36 -12.92
C GLU A 52 10.76 12.47 -13.98
N ASP A 53 11.11 12.59 -15.26
CA ASP A 53 10.16 12.62 -16.37
C ASP A 53 9.30 11.35 -16.42
N SER A 54 9.89 10.18 -16.14
CA SER A 54 9.17 8.91 -16.07
C SER A 54 8.19 8.88 -14.89
N LEU A 55 8.60 9.39 -13.72
CA LEU A 55 7.74 9.50 -12.55
C LEU A 55 6.58 10.48 -12.79
N ILE A 56 6.87 11.64 -13.37
CA ILE A 56 5.85 12.66 -13.71
C ILE A 56 4.88 12.10 -14.74
N LYS A 57 5.36 11.39 -15.77
CA LYS A 57 4.48 10.73 -16.75
C LYS A 57 3.64 9.64 -16.12
N THR A 58 4.20 8.86 -15.19
CA THR A 58 3.47 7.82 -14.47
C THR A 58 2.40 8.44 -13.58
N TYR A 59 2.75 9.47 -12.80
CA TYR A 59 1.84 10.19 -11.92
C TYR A 59 0.72 10.91 -12.67
N ASN A 60 1.05 11.61 -13.77
CA ASN A 60 0.07 12.27 -14.63
C ASN A 60 -0.72 11.28 -15.50
N GLY A 61 -0.21 10.07 -15.68
CA GLY A 61 -0.90 8.96 -16.36
C GLY A 61 -1.96 8.29 -15.50
N ILE A 62 -1.97 8.54 -14.18
CA ILE A 62 -3.05 8.09 -13.28
C ILE A 62 -4.31 8.89 -13.62
N LYS A 63 -5.30 8.19 -14.19
CA LYS A 63 -6.58 8.80 -14.57
C LYS A 63 -7.29 9.30 -13.32
N GLN A 64 -8.06 10.38 -13.46
CA GLN A 64 -8.86 10.91 -12.35
C GLN A 64 -9.80 9.86 -11.75
N SER A 65 -10.36 8.96 -12.57
CA SER A 65 -11.18 7.82 -12.11
C SER A 65 -10.45 6.87 -11.17
N ASP A 66 -9.13 6.71 -11.33
CA ASP A 66 -8.32 5.82 -10.49
C ASP A 66 -7.97 6.50 -9.17
N LYS A 67 -7.82 7.83 -9.18
CA LYS A 67 -7.69 8.64 -7.96
C LYS A 67 -8.97 8.60 -7.12
N ASP A 68 -10.13 8.77 -7.75
CA ASP A 68 -11.43 8.69 -7.07
C ASP A 68 -11.71 7.27 -6.53
N ARG A 69 -11.16 6.24 -7.18
CA ARG A 69 -11.22 4.85 -6.69
C ARG A 69 -10.31 4.64 -5.47
N LEU A 70 -9.13 5.23 -5.48
CA LEU A 70 -8.17 5.14 -4.38
C LEU A 70 -8.71 5.81 -3.11
N ASP A 71 -9.34 6.98 -3.25
CA ASP A 71 -9.98 7.71 -2.16
C ASP A 71 -11.12 6.90 -1.51
N LYS A 72 -11.88 6.15 -2.32
CA LYS A 72 -12.90 5.23 -1.81
C LYS A 72 -12.32 3.96 -1.17
N PHE A 73 -11.19 3.48 -1.68
CA PHE A 73 -10.52 2.28 -1.19
C PHE A 73 -9.94 2.48 0.20
N LEU A 74 -9.29 3.62 0.42
CA LEU A 74 -8.67 3.97 1.68
C LEU A 74 -9.02 5.43 2.03
N PRO A 75 -10.22 5.66 2.57
CA PRO A 75 -10.67 7.01 2.88
C PRO A 75 -9.82 7.63 4.00
N ASP A 76 -9.64 8.95 3.92
CA ASP A 76 -8.98 9.75 4.95
C ASP A 76 -9.91 10.02 6.16
N SER A 77 -11.18 9.60 6.08
CA SER A 77 -12.20 9.79 7.13
C SER A 77 -12.79 8.47 7.63
N VAL A 78 -13.23 8.51 8.90
CA VAL A 78 -13.87 7.41 9.62
C VAL A 78 -15.38 7.39 9.34
N ASP A 79 -15.79 7.38 8.07
CA ASP A 79 -17.22 7.34 7.71
C ASP A 79 -17.78 5.91 7.78
N ASN A 80 -17.70 5.34 8.98
CA ASN A 80 -18.08 3.97 9.32
C ASN A 80 -19.56 3.65 9.05
N ILE A 81 -20.44 4.65 9.09
CA ILE A 81 -21.86 4.48 8.78
C ILE A 81 -22.06 4.14 7.30
N GLN A 82 -21.27 4.77 6.42
CA GLN A 82 -21.32 4.49 4.99
C GLN A 82 -20.94 3.04 4.70
N PHE A 83 -19.95 2.51 5.43
CA PHE A 83 -19.55 1.11 5.32
C PHE A 83 -20.69 0.15 5.69
N ILE A 84 -21.41 0.42 6.78
CA ILE A 84 -22.57 -0.39 7.19
C ILE A 84 -23.66 -0.36 6.11
N LEU A 85 -23.96 0.82 5.55
CA LEU A 85 -24.93 0.97 4.46
C LEU A 85 -24.52 0.23 3.18
N GLU A 86 -23.23 0.21 2.88
CA GLU A 86 -22.68 -0.54 1.74
C GLU A 86 -22.86 -2.06 1.93
N ILE A 87 -22.52 -2.58 3.11
CA ILE A 87 -22.75 -4.01 3.43
C ILE A 87 -24.24 -4.32 3.33
N GLU A 88 -25.11 -3.47 3.89
CA GLU A 88 -26.56 -3.66 3.83
C GLU A 88 -27.07 -3.69 2.38
N ARG A 89 -26.53 -2.85 1.50
CA ARG A 89 -26.91 -2.82 0.08
C ARG A 89 -26.50 -4.10 -0.65
N ILE A 90 -25.30 -4.62 -0.37
CA ILE A 90 -24.80 -5.89 -0.95
C ILE A 90 -25.62 -7.07 -0.42
N ALA A 91 -25.89 -7.09 0.89
CA ALA A 91 -26.76 -8.06 1.54
C ALA A 91 -28.16 -8.10 0.92
N ASN A 92 -28.77 -6.94 0.71
CA ASN A 92 -30.10 -6.84 0.09
C ASN A 92 -30.12 -7.30 -1.37
N LEU A 93 -29.02 -7.14 -2.12
CA LEU A 93 -28.91 -7.64 -3.51
C LEU A 93 -29.06 -9.18 -3.56
N HIS A 94 -28.55 -9.87 -2.54
CA HIS A 94 -28.65 -11.32 -2.39
C HIS A 94 -29.83 -11.77 -1.53
N HIS A 95 -30.78 -10.88 -1.23
CA HIS A 95 -31.94 -11.16 -0.37
C HIS A 95 -31.57 -11.63 1.06
N MET A 96 -30.41 -11.20 1.56
CA MET A 96 -29.83 -11.61 2.84
C MET A 96 -29.69 -10.43 3.82
N PRO A 97 -30.80 -9.83 4.29
CA PRO A 97 -30.76 -8.61 5.10
C PRO A 97 -29.94 -8.81 6.38
N ILE A 98 -29.09 -7.82 6.68
CA ILE A 98 -28.29 -7.84 7.91
C ILE A 98 -29.15 -7.49 9.13
N LYS A 99 -28.86 -8.16 10.25
CA LYS A 99 -29.51 -8.00 11.56
C LYS A 99 -28.43 -7.91 12.64
N ASP A 100 -28.83 -7.53 13.86
CA ASP A 100 -27.98 -7.51 15.06
C ASP A 100 -26.60 -6.84 14.88
N ILE A 101 -26.56 -5.68 14.22
CA ILE A 101 -25.32 -4.95 13.96
C ILE A 101 -24.74 -4.44 15.28
N LYS A 102 -23.51 -4.85 15.59
CA LYS A 102 -22.73 -4.44 16.76
C LYS A 102 -21.41 -3.82 16.30
N PHE A 103 -21.07 -2.67 16.84
CA PHE A 103 -19.81 -1.99 16.57
C PHE A 103 -19.38 -1.19 17.80
N GLU A 104 -18.06 -1.08 18.00
CA GLU A 104 -17.50 -0.25 19.06
C GLU A 104 -17.26 1.17 18.53
N PRO A 105 -17.85 2.22 19.12
CA PRO A 105 -17.64 3.59 18.68
C PRO A 105 -16.19 4.02 18.97
N ILE A 106 -15.45 4.40 17.93
CA ILE A 106 -14.10 4.95 18.07
C ILE A 106 -14.23 6.33 18.72
N ARG A 107 -13.92 6.42 20.02
CA ARG A 107 -13.85 7.71 20.71
C ARG A 107 -12.60 8.44 20.23
N LYS A 108 -12.76 9.48 19.41
CA LYS A 108 -11.71 10.48 19.20
C LYS A 108 -11.35 11.06 20.57
N SER A 109 -10.12 10.82 21.02
CA SER A 109 -9.54 11.52 22.16
C SER A 109 -9.36 12.98 21.80
N SER A 110 -10.43 13.77 21.85
CA SER A 110 -10.32 15.22 21.94
C SER A 110 -9.89 15.54 23.36
N THR A 111 -8.62 15.84 23.55
CA THR A 111 -8.15 16.58 24.73
C THR A 111 -8.83 17.93 24.72
N LEU A 112 -9.80 18.13 25.61
CA LEU A 112 -9.91 19.22 26.58
C LEU A 112 -11.36 19.37 27.08
N ASP A 113 -11.42 19.58 28.39
CA ASP A 113 -12.53 20.04 29.22
C ASP A 113 -13.50 19.04 29.86
N ALA A 114 -13.58 19.22 31.17
CA ALA A 114 -14.13 18.35 32.18
C ALA A 114 -15.65 18.48 32.29
N SER A 115 -16.34 17.35 32.39
CA SER A 115 -17.26 17.04 33.49
C SER A 115 -17.94 15.69 33.27
N THR A 116 -17.78 14.82 34.27
CA THR A 116 -18.75 13.78 34.66
C THR A 116 -19.07 12.69 33.64
N ASN A 117 -18.36 11.57 33.68
CA ASN A 117 -18.87 10.32 34.27
C ASN A 117 -17.85 9.20 34.05
N THR A 118 -17.42 8.57 35.12
CA THR A 118 -16.42 7.51 35.17
C THR A 118 -16.85 6.31 34.30
N ILE A 119 -16.09 6.04 33.25
CA ILE A 119 -15.92 4.69 32.71
C ILE A 119 -14.44 4.55 32.38
N VAL A 120 -13.80 3.60 33.05
CA VAL A 120 -12.36 3.36 33.01
C VAL A 120 -11.98 3.02 31.57
N SER A 121 -11.32 3.97 30.91
CA SER A 121 -10.93 3.89 29.52
C SER A 121 -9.70 3.01 29.40
N ALA A 122 -9.86 1.81 28.84
CA ALA A 122 -8.72 1.04 28.33
C ALA A 122 -8.17 1.81 27.12
N VAL A 123 -7.21 2.69 27.38
CA VAL A 123 -6.40 3.36 26.36
C VAL A 123 -5.70 2.25 25.58
N SER A 124 -6.31 1.87 24.46
CA SER A 124 -5.59 1.14 23.42
C SER A 124 -4.59 2.14 22.85
N THR A 125 -3.34 2.06 23.31
CA THR A 125 -2.17 2.69 22.68
C THR A 125 -2.00 2.11 21.29
N ASP A 126 -2.88 2.48 20.38
CA ASP A 126 -2.89 1.98 19.01
C ASP A 126 -1.89 2.80 18.19
N THR A 127 -0.62 2.39 18.28
CA THR A 127 0.54 2.97 17.56
C THR A 127 0.53 2.71 16.06
N ARG A 128 -0.51 2.02 15.55
CA ARG A 128 -0.67 1.73 14.13
C ARG A 128 -0.95 3.02 13.34
N PRO A 129 -0.33 3.20 12.16
CA PRO A 129 -0.56 4.37 11.29
C PRO A 129 -1.95 4.38 10.63
N PHE A 130 -2.75 3.35 10.89
CA PHE A 130 -4.12 3.19 10.41
C PHE A 130 -5.06 2.95 11.58
N GLY A 131 -6.34 3.24 11.38
CA GLY A 131 -7.39 2.83 12.29
C GLY A 131 -8.09 1.56 11.82
N VAL A 132 -8.71 0.85 12.76
CA VAL A 132 -9.45 -0.40 12.53
C VAL A 132 -10.87 -0.23 13.06
N PHE A 133 -11.86 -0.62 12.26
CA PHE A 133 -13.27 -0.60 12.65
C PHE A 133 -13.84 -1.99 12.50
N GLU A 134 -14.18 -2.59 13.64
CA GLU A 134 -14.78 -3.91 13.72
C GLU A 134 -16.30 -3.78 13.77
N ILE A 135 -16.98 -4.50 12.88
CA ILE A 135 -18.42 -4.69 12.90
C ILE A 135 -18.72 -6.19 13.02
N GLN A 136 -19.71 -6.51 13.84
CA GLN A 136 -20.33 -7.81 13.88
C GLN A 136 -21.80 -7.69 13.47
N PHE A 137 -22.27 -8.60 12.61
CA PHE A 137 -23.67 -8.65 12.20
C PHE A 137 -24.12 -10.08 11.94
N THR A 138 -25.43 -10.29 11.89
CA THR A 138 -26.06 -11.56 11.55
C THR A 138 -26.81 -11.45 10.23
N THR A 139 -26.92 -12.53 9.48
CA THR A 139 -27.74 -12.60 8.25
C THR A 139 -28.33 -13.99 8.11
N GLU A 140 -29.45 -14.10 7.41
CA GLU A 140 -30.19 -15.35 7.21
C GLU A 140 -30.38 -15.58 5.72
N GLY A 141 -30.08 -16.80 5.26
CA GLY A 141 -30.22 -17.17 3.85
C GLY A 141 -29.76 -18.59 3.58
N ASP A 142 -29.91 -19.02 2.33
CA ASP A 142 -29.33 -20.27 1.85
C ASP A 142 -27.81 -20.14 1.64
N TYR A 143 -27.14 -21.28 1.53
CA TYR A 143 -25.69 -21.33 1.38
C TYR A 143 -25.21 -20.70 0.07
N ASP A 144 -25.93 -20.89 -1.03
CA ASP A 144 -25.51 -20.39 -2.34
C ASP A 144 -25.57 -18.87 -2.38
N SER A 145 -26.66 -18.28 -1.86
CA SER A 145 -26.76 -16.82 -1.68
C SER A 145 -25.69 -16.26 -0.75
N PHE A 146 -25.33 -16.98 0.32
CA PHE A 146 -24.27 -16.55 1.24
C PHE A 146 -22.89 -16.49 0.56
N ILE A 147 -22.57 -17.46 -0.28
CA ILE A 147 -21.31 -17.47 -1.05
C ILE A 147 -21.29 -16.32 -2.06
N LEU A 148 -22.41 -16.03 -2.74
CA LEU A 148 -22.51 -14.88 -3.64
C LEU A 148 -22.36 -13.55 -2.90
N PHE A 149 -22.99 -13.43 -1.73
CA PHE A 149 -22.84 -12.28 -0.84
C PHE A 149 -21.38 -12.06 -0.43
N LEU A 150 -20.67 -13.12 0.02
CA LEU A 150 -19.26 -13.01 0.40
C LEU A 150 -18.37 -12.60 -0.77
N LYS A 151 -18.63 -13.14 -1.97
CA LYS A 151 -17.88 -12.79 -3.18
C LYS A 151 -18.05 -11.32 -3.55
N ASP A 152 -19.27 -10.79 -3.44
CA ASP A 152 -19.52 -9.39 -3.73
C ASP A 152 -18.95 -8.47 -2.64
N LEU A 153 -19.00 -8.90 -1.37
CA LEU A 153 -18.35 -8.23 -0.25
C LEU A 153 -16.83 -8.13 -0.45
N GLU A 154 -16.18 -9.20 -0.92
CA GLU A 154 -14.75 -9.23 -1.26
C GLU A 154 -14.42 -8.32 -2.45
N SER A 155 -15.30 -8.25 -3.45
CA SER A 155 -15.11 -7.41 -4.64
C SER A 155 -15.36 -5.91 -4.40
N ASN A 156 -15.78 -5.53 -3.19
CA ASN A 156 -16.06 -4.14 -2.84
C ASN A 156 -14.78 -3.30 -2.92
N LEU A 157 -14.94 -2.04 -3.31
CA LEU A 157 -13.86 -1.09 -3.46
C LEU A 157 -13.20 -0.73 -2.12
N ARG A 158 -13.82 -0.94 -0.96
CA ARG A 158 -13.20 -0.70 0.35
C ARG A 158 -12.47 -1.94 0.86
N LEU A 159 -11.38 -1.75 1.61
CA LEU A 159 -10.62 -2.87 2.19
C LEU A 159 -11.42 -3.50 3.34
N VAL A 160 -11.95 -4.70 3.09
CA VAL A 160 -12.78 -5.47 4.02
C VAL A 160 -12.10 -6.79 4.36
N ASP A 161 -11.95 -7.09 5.64
CA ASP A 161 -11.39 -8.35 6.12
C ASP A 161 -12.41 -9.11 6.98
N VAL A 162 -12.69 -10.37 6.63
CA VAL A 162 -13.62 -11.23 7.36
C VAL A 162 -12.83 -12.03 8.41
N LYS A 163 -12.91 -11.61 9.67
CA LYS A 163 -12.18 -12.22 10.79
C LYS A 163 -12.79 -13.53 11.28
N ALA A 164 -14.11 -13.63 11.27
CA ALA A 164 -14.80 -14.81 11.75
C ALA A 164 -16.17 -14.97 11.07
N ILE A 165 -16.52 -16.22 10.80
CA ILE A 165 -17.84 -16.64 10.33
C ILE A 165 -18.31 -17.77 11.26
N SER A 166 -19.51 -17.63 11.80
CA SER A 166 -20.23 -18.68 12.52
C SER A 166 -21.56 -18.92 11.84
N PHE A 167 -22.06 -20.15 11.85
CA PHE A 167 -23.37 -20.48 11.29
C PHE A 167 -24.13 -21.40 12.24
N VAL A 168 -25.46 -21.27 12.23
CA VAL A 168 -26.38 -22.10 13.00
C VAL A 168 -27.41 -22.68 12.05
N VAL A 169 -27.63 -23.99 12.16
CA VAL A 169 -28.69 -24.69 11.44
C VAL A 169 -30.00 -24.63 12.24
N PRO A 170 -31.16 -24.37 11.62
CA PRO A 170 -32.46 -24.34 12.32
C PRO A 170 -32.90 -25.72 12.83
N ILE A 171 -32.30 -26.80 12.32
CA ILE A 171 -32.63 -28.18 12.73
C ILE A 171 -31.95 -28.51 14.06
N ASN A 172 -32.52 -28.03 15.16
CA ASN A 172 -32.22 -28.54 16.48
C ASN A 172 -33.04 -29.82 16.71
N SER A 173 -32.37 -30.97 16.77
CA SER A 173 -32.93 -32.22 17.30
C SER A 173 -34.03 -32.90 16.45
N GLY A 174 -33.80 -33.10 15.15
CA GLY A 174 -34.60 -34.02 14.32
C GLY A 174 -36.06 -33.62 14.09
N LYS A 175 -36.45 -32.42 14.50
CA LYS A 175 -37.76 -31.82 14.24
C LYS A 175 -37.54 -30.41 13.73
N ILE A 176 -38.04 -30.12 12.53
CA ILE A 176 -38.09 -28.77 12.00
C ILE A 176 -39.05 -27.98 12.89
N ALA A 177 -38.57 -26.87 13.46
CA ALA A 177 -39.44 -25.94 14.18
C ALA A 177 -40.53 -25.46 13.19
N LYS A 178 -41.80 -25.60 13.56
CA LYS A 178 -42.92 -25.29 12.65
C LYS A 178 -42.79 -23.85 12.12
N GLY A 179 -42.51 -23.71 10.83
CA GLY A 179 -42.40 -22.41 10.14
C GLY A 179 -40.97 -22.00 9.74
N GLU A 180 -39.95 -22.81 10.03
CA GLU A 180 -38.58 -22.56 9.55
C GLU A 180 -38.25 -23.45 8.33
N ASP A 181 -37.75 -22.84 7.26
CA ASP A 181 -37.27 -23.57 6.10
C ASP A 181 -35.92 -24.26 6.44
N PRO A 182 -35.77 -25.57 6.19
CA PRO A 182 -34.57 -26.32 6.55
C PRO A 182 -33.30 -25.88 5.80
N ASN A 183 -33.45 -25.06 4.76
CA ASN A 183 -32.37 -24.57 3.91
C ASN A 183 -31.96 -23.13 4.22
N ILE A 184 -32.56 -22.49 5.24
CA ILE A 184 -32.19 -21.14 5.67
C ILE A 184 -31.29 -21.26 6.90
N TYR A 185 -30.06 -20.80 6.78
CA TYR A 185 -29.08 -20.80 7.84
C TYR A 185 -28.93 -19.41 8.42
N LYS A 186 -28.65 -19.33 9.73
CA LYS A 186 -28.27 -18.06 10.36
C LYS A 186 -26.76 -17.95 10.40
N TYR A 187 -26.21 -16.97 9.69
CA TYR A 187 -24.79 -16.64 9.68
C TYR A 187 -24.50 -15.47 10.62
N SER A 188 -23.36 -15.51 11.29
CA SER A 188 -22.84 -14.43 12.13
C SER A 188 -21.42 -14.11 11.65
N LEU A 189 -21.20 -12.88 11.22
CA LEU A 189 -19.94 -12.44 10.65
C LEU A 189 -19.31 -11.38 11.53
N LYS A 190 -17.97 -11.44 11.64
CA LYS A 190 -17.14 -10.39 12.20
C LYS A 190 -16.23 -9.88 11.09
N VAL A 191 -16.33 -8.59 10.80
CA VAL A 191 -15.69 -7.94 9.67
C VAL A 191 -14.95 -6.70 10.15
N GLU A 192 -13.76 -6.45 9.59
CA GLU A 192 -12.95 -5.27 9.86
C GLU A 192 -12.77 -4.44 8.57
N THR A 193 -12.74 -3.12 8.72
CA THR A 193 -12.30 -2.17 7.70
C THR A 193 -11.21 -1.26 8.24
N TYR A 194 -10.45 -0.64 7.34
CA TYR A 194 -9.25 0.14 7.66
C TYR A 194 -9.31 1.53 7.03
N TRP A 195 -8.73 2.53 7.70
CA TRP A 195 -8.54 3.91 7.19
C TRP A 195 -7.20 4.47 7.65
N LEU A 196 -6.71 5.53 6.99
CA LEU A 196 -5.48 6.22 7.38
C LEU A 196 -5.74 7.22 8.52
N LYS A 197 -4.86 7.22 9.54
CA LYS A 197 -4.92 8.19 10.64
C LYS A 197 -4.28 9.53 10.28
#